data_AF-A0A843BW32-F1
#
_entry.id   AF-A0A843BW32-F1
#
_cell.length_a   1.000
_cell.length_b   1.000
_cell.length_c   1.000
_cell.angle_alpha   90.00
_cell.angle_beta   90.00
_cell.angle_gamma   90.00
#
_symmetry.space_group_name_H-M   'P 1'
#
loop_
_entity.id
_entity.type
_entity.pdbx_description
1 polymer ?
#
loop_
_entity_poly.entity_id
_entity_poly.type
_entity_poly.pdbx_seq_one_letter_code
_entity_poly.pdbx_strand_id
1 'polypeptide(L)' 'MKAFISVDLEGLPFIVIPGHLNLKGSLYQEAREIATKVTLIVANELKEQGFEKVIIAVL' A
#
# COMPACT_ATOMS: atom_id res chain seq x y z
N MET A 1 18.40 6.48 -8.92
CA MET A 1 18.10 6.77 -7.48
C MET A 1 17.38 5.58 -6.80
N LYS A 2 17.32 5.54 -5.45
CA LYS A 2 16.60 4.49 -4.69
C LYS A 2 15.49 5.10 -3.83
N ALA A 3 14.32 4.47 -3.80
CA ALA A 3 13.20 4.84 -2.95
C ALA A 3 12.78 3.70 -2.03
N PHE A 4 12.26 4.04 -0.85
CA PHE A 4 11.65 3.12 0.08
C PHE A 4 10.21 3.57 0.36
N ILE A 5 9.25 2.67 0.16
CA ILE A 5 7.83 2.90 0.44
C ILE A 5 7.47 2.06 1.67
N SER A 6 7.06 2.73 2.74
CA SER A 6 6.40 2.09 3.89
C SER A 6 4.90 2.26 3.71
N VAL A 7 4.15 1.17 3.77
CA VAL A 7 2.70 1.14 3.59
C VAL A 7 2.06 0.71 4.90
N ASP A 8 1.14 1.53 5.39
CA ASP A 8 0.33 1.28 6.58
C ASP A 8 -1.15 1.28 6.16
N LEU A 9 -1.97 0.38 6.70
CA LEU A 9 -3.34 0.17 6.19
C LEU A 9 -4.30 1.26 6.64
N GLU A 10 -4.17 1.73 7.87
CA GLU A 10 -5.05 2.67 8.56
C GLU A 10 -5.23 3.99 7.80
N GLY A 11 -4.18 4.43 7.10
CA GLY A 11 -4.15 5.69 6.36
C GLY A 11 -4.64 5.58 4.91
N LEU A 12 -4.97 4.39 4.43
CA LEU A 12 -5.33 4.19 3.03
C LEU A 12 -6.79 4.59 2.74
N PRO A 13 -7.07 5.06 1.51
CA PRO A 13 -8.43 5.35 1.09
C PRO A 13 -9.36 4.16 1.32
N PHE A 14 -10.59 4.43 1.78
CA PHE A 14 -11.63 3.43 2.05
C PHE A 14 -11.38 2.49 3.24
N ILE A 15 -10.25 2.60 3.94
CA ILE A 15 -10.01 1.88 5.19
C ILE A 15 -10.60 2.67 6.36
N VAL A 16 -11.87 2.41 6.67
CA VAL A 16 -12.65 3.27 7.59
C VAL A 16 -13.14 2.57 8.86
N ILE A 17 -12.98 1.25 8.96
CA ILE A 17 -13.43 0.47 10.13
C ILE A 17 -12.41 -0.62 10.50
N PRO A 18 -12.37 -1.07 11.78
CA PRO A 18 -11.44 -2.10 12.25
C PRO A 18 -11.50 -3.44 11.50
N GLY A 19 -12.65 -3.76 10.88
CA GLY A 19 -12.83 -4.96 10.07
C GLY A 19 -11.92 -5.04 8.83
N HIS A 20 -11.27 -3.94 8.44
CA HIS A 20 -10.26 -3.89 7.39
C HIS A 20 -8.83 -4.20 7.88
N LEU A 21 -8.56 -4.01 9.17
CA LEU A 21 -7.18 -4.05 9.71
C LEU A 21 -6.84 -5.42 10.31
N ASN A 22 -7.84 -6.16 10.78
CA ASN A 22 -7.65 -7.47 11.38
C ASN A 22 -7.54 -8.56 10.30
N LEU A 23 -6.55 -9.46 10.38
CA LEU A 23 -6.39 -10.61 9.48
C LEU A 23 -7.65 -11.48 9.33
N LYS A 24 -8.49 -11.55 10.37
CA LYS A 24 -9.78 -12.28 10.37
C LYS A 24 -10.99 -11.35 10.17
N GLY A 25 -10.74 -10.07 9.92
CA GLY A 25 -11.76 -9.08 9.64
C GLY A 25 -12.45 -9.36 8.32
N SER A 26 -13.75 -9.09 8.26
CA SER A 26 -14.59 -9.39 7.09
C SER A 26 -14.15 -8.65 5.82
N LEU A 27 -13.40 -7.55 5.95
CA LEU A 27 -12.97 -6.69 4.85
C LEU A 27 -11.43 -6.61 4.72
N TYR A 28 -10.70 -7.49 5.38
CA TYR A 28 -9.23 -7.50 5.31
C TYR A 28 -8.71 -7.72 3.87
N GLN A 29 -9.41 -8.55 3.10
CA GLN A 29 -9.04 -8.79 1.70
C GLN A 29 -9.19 -7.52 0.84
N GLU A 30 -10.29 -6.78 1.03
CA GLU A 30 -10.50 -5.48 0.38
C GLU A 30 -9.38 -4.50 0.77
N ALA A 31 -9.00 -4.47 2.05
CA ALA A 31 -7.91 -3.63 2.52
C ALA A 31 -6.58 -3.91 1.82
N ARG A 32 -6.24 -5.19 1.60
CA ARG A 32 -5.02 -5.58 0.89
C ARG A 32 -5.05 -5.22 -0.60
N GLU A 33 -6.21 -5.33 -1.23
CA GLU A 33 -6.39 -4.95 -2.63
C GLU A 33 -6.18 -3.44 -2.82
N ILE A 34 -6.76 -2.64 -1.92
CA ILE A 34 -6.54 -1.19 -1.86
C ILE A 34 -5.05 -0.88 -1.65
N ALA A 35 -4.43 -1.48 -0.64
CA ALA A 35 -3.01 -1.26 -0.34
C ALA A 35 -2.12 -1.57 -1.54
N THR A 36 -2.35 -2.70 -2.20
CA THR A 36 -1.60 -3.10 -3.39
C THR A 36 -1.79 -2.09 -4.52
N LYS A 37 -3.03 -1.69 -4.79
CA LYS A 37 -3.36 -0.75 -5.87
C LYS A 37 -2.68 0.61 -5.66
N VAL A 38 -2.82 1.18 -4.46
CA VAL A 38 -2.20 2.49 -4.13
C VAL A 38 -0.68 2.38 -4.21
N THR A 39 -0.10 1.32 -3.63
CA THR A 39 1.35 1.11 -3.63
C THR A 39 1.91 1.00 -5.05
N LEU A 40 1.22 0.28 -5.95
CA LEU A 40 1.65 0.14 -7.34
C LEU A 40 1.60 1.47 -8.11
N ILE A 41 0.58 2.30 -7.86
CA ILE A 41 0.50 3.64 -8.46
C ILE A 41 1.74 4.46 -8.06
N VAL A 42 2.06 4.52 -6.77
CA VAL A 42 3.21 5.27 -6.26
C VAL A 42 4.53 4.69 -6.78
N ALA A 43 4.68 3.36 -6.77
CA ALA A 43 5.90 2.70 -7.23
C ALA A 43 6.14 2.90 -8.73
N ASN A 44 5.08 2.91 -9.55
CA ASN A 44 5.18 3.17 -10.98
C ASN A 44 5.56 4.62 -11.26
N GLU A 45 4.93 5.58 -10.58
CA GLU A 45 5.28 7.00 -10.68
C GLU A 45 6.76 7.21 -10.33
N LEU A 46 7.25 6.62 -9.24
CA LEU A 46 8.67 6.72 -8.86
C LEU A 46 9.60 6.15 -9.95
N LYS A 47 9.23 5.03 -10.58
CA LYS A 47 10.01 4.48 -11.69
C LYS A 47 10.03 5.43 -12.89
N GLU A 48 8.90 6.03 -13.24
CA GLU A 48 8.79 7.02 -14.32
C GLU A 48 9.64 8.27 -14.05
N GLN A 49 9.78 8.66 -12.78
CA GLN A 49 10.69 9.75 -12.34
C GLN A 49 12.18 9.34 -12.26
N GLY A 50 12.55 8.12 -12.72
CA GLY A 50 13.95 7.68 -12.79
C GLY A 50 14.50 6.98 -11.54
N PHE A 51 13.64 6.52 -10.63
CA PHE A 51 14.07 5.67 -9.52
C PHE A 51 14.30 4.23 -10.00
N GLU A 52 15.58 3.85 -10.14
CA GLU A 52 16.03 2.52 -10.56
C GLU A 52 15.58 1.39 -9.62
N LYS A 53 15.45 1.67 -8.32
CA LYS A 53 15.04 0.68 -7.32
C LYS A 53 14.03 1.27 -6.36
N VAL A 54 12.88 0.60 -6.26
CA VAL A 54 11.84 0.88 -5.27
C VAL A 54 11.75 -0.34 -4.35
N ILE A 55 11.93 -0.12 -3.05
CA ILE A 55 11.78 -1.14 -2.00
C ILE A 55 10.45 -0.86 -1.30
N ILE A 56 9.64 -1.88 -1.10
CA ILE A 56 8.31 -1.76 -0.49
C ILE A 56 8.30 -2.59 0.79
N ALA A 57 7.84 -2.01 1.88
CA ALA A 57 7.50 -2.70 3.12
C ALA A 57 6.04 -2.39 3.47
N VAL A 58 5.26 -3.44 3.74
CA VAL A 58 3.88 -3.33 4.21
C VAL A 58 3.87 -3.72 5.68
N LEU A 59 3.35 -2.84 6.52
CA LEU A 59 3.26 -2.98 7.98
C LEU A 59 1.85 -3.40 8.39
#